data_AF-A0A353LNY0-F1
#
_entry.id   AF-A0A353LNY0-F1
#
_cell.length_a   1.000
_cell.length_b   1.000
_cell.length_c   1.000
_cell.angle_alpha   90.00
_cell.angle_beta   90.00
_cell.angle_gamma   90.00
#
_symmetry.space_group_name_H-M   'P 1'
#
loop_
_entity.id
_entity.type
_entity.pdbx_description
1 polymer ?
#
loop_
_entity_poly.entity_id
_entity_poly.type
_entity_poly.pdbx_seq_one_letter_code
_entity_poly.pdbx_strand_id
1 'polypeptide(L)' 'MPETTTAPNSVSAASDSALRHDWTREDIAALFDLPFNDLIFRAQTAHRRYFDPNEVQMSTLLSIKTGG' A
#
# COMPACT_ATOMS: atom_id res chain seq x y z
N MET A 1 -4.35 45.93 -19.28
CA MET A 1 -4.53 45.01 -20.42
C MET A 1 -3.22 45.04 -21.20
N PRO A 2 -2.42 43.98 -21.08
CA PRO A 2 -2.41 42.95 -22.12
C PRO A 2 -2.85 41.58 -21.59
N GLU A 3 -3.65 40.91 -22.40
CA GLU A 3 -4.04 39.51 -22.27
C GLU A 3 -2.89 38.55 -22.62
N THR A 4 -2.69 37.53 -21.77
CA THR A 4 -2.02 36.30 -22.18
C THR A 4 -2.98 35.14 -21.94
N THR A 5 -3.50 34.61 -23.04
CA THR A 5 -4.14 33.31 -23.14
C THR A 5 -3.15 32.22 -22.75
N THR A 6 -3.51 31.37 -21.78
CA THR A 6 -2.92 30.03 -21.62
C THR A 6 -4.05 29.02 -21.52
N ALA A 7 -4.11 28.15 -22.52
CA ALA A 7 -4.97 26.97 -22.63
C ALA A 7 -4.65 25.94 -21.52
N PRO A 8 -5.58 25.01 -21.20
CA PRO A 8 -5.47 24.13 -20.04
C PRO A 8 -4.38 23.09 -20.27
N ASN A 9 -3.40 23.00 -19.37
CA ASN A 9 -2.37 21.99 -19.51
C ASN A 9 -2.91 20.62 -19.06
N SER A 10 -2.98 19.73 -20.04
CA SER A 10 -3.42 18.36 -20.01
C SER A 10 -2.51 17.45 -19.18
N VAL A 11 -3.14 16.53 -18.45
CA VAL A 11 -2.65 15.22 -17.95
C VAL A 11 -1.21 15.16 -17.44
N SER A 12 -1.04 15.37 -16.14
CA SER A 12 0.09 14.78 -15.41
C SER A 12 -0.20 13.29 -15.18
N ALA A 13 0.19 12.48 -16.16
CA ALA A 13 0.42 11.06 -15.99
C ALA A 13 1.59 10.84 -15.01
N ALA A 14 1.47 9.77 -14.21
CA ALA A 14 2.45 9.26 -13.25
C ALA A 14 2.55 9.99 -11.90
N SER A 15 1.50 9.87 -11.07
CA SER A 15 1.66 9.92 -9.62
C SER A 15 2.15 8.56 -9.16
N ASP A 16 3.46 8.43 -8.96
CA ASP A 16 4.07 7.26 -8.38
C ASP A 16 3.46 7.00 -6.98
N SER A 17 2.62 5.96 -6.92
CA SER A 17 2.39 5.10 -5.76
C SER A 17 2.39 5.76 -4.37
N ALA A 18 1.67 6.86 -4.17
CA ALA A 18 1.49 7.41 -2.83
C ALA A 18 0.83 6.34 -1.95
N LEU A 19 1.57 5.78 -0.99
CA LEU A 19 1.05 4.81 -0.04
C LEU A 19 -0.15 5.44 0.68
N ARG A 20 -1.32 4.82 0.53
CA ARG A 20 -2.52 5.28 1.23
C ARG A 20 -2.39 4.99 2.73
N HIS A 21 -2.58 6.02 3.53
CA HIS A 21 -2.57 5.96 4.99
C HIS A 21 -3.94 6.28 5.61
N ASP A 22 -4.92 6.63 4.78
CA ASP A 22 -6.26 7.10 5.12
C ASP A 22 -7.30 5.97 5.16
N TRP A 23 -7.05 4.91 5.94
CA TRP A 23 -7.96 3.77 6.01
C TRP A 23 -9.19 4.04 6.88
N THR A 24 -10.38 3.83 6.31
CA THR A 24 -11.64 3.82 7.05
C THR A 24 -12.01 2.40 7.50
N ARG A 25 -12.97 2.27 8.43
CA ARG A 25 -13.42 0.96 8.91
C ARG A 25 -14.16 0.20 7.80
N GLU A 26 -14.90 0.94 6.99
CA GLU A 26 -15.67 0.46 5.85
C GLU A 26 -14.75 -0.10 4.77
N ASP A 27 -13.64 0.58 4.48
CA ASP A 27 -12.62 0.09 3.53
C ASP A 27 -12.00 -1.23 3.99
N ILE A 28 -11.71 -1.35 5.28
CA ILE A 28 -11.15 -2.57 5.85
C ILE A 28 -12.20 -3.69 5.80
N ALA A 29 -13.44 -3.44 6.21
CA ALA A 29 -14.53 -4.41 6.14
C ALA A 29 -14.71 -4.97 4.72
N ALA A 30 -14.68 -4.09 3.71
CA ALA A 30 -14.76 -4.50 2.31
C ALA A 30 -13.61 -5.43 1.86
N LEU A 31 -12.41 -5.33 2.46
CA LEU A 31 -11.33 -6.29 2.22
C LEU A 31 -11.59 -7.65 2.86
N PHE A 32 -12.15 -7.67 4.08
CA PHE A 32 -12.49 -8.91 4.77
C PHE A 32 -13.66 -9.64 4.13
N ASP A 33 -14.56 -8.92 3.46
CA ASP A 33 -15.69 -9.48 2.71
C ASP A 33 -15.29 -10.07 1.34
N LEU A 34 -14.04 -9.90 0.90
CA LEU A 34 -13.56 -10.49 -0.35
C LEU A 34 -13.50 -12.03 -0.25
N PRO A 35 -13.73 -12.75 -1.37
CA PRO A 35 -13.42 -14.16 -1.44
C PRO A 35 -11.96 -14.42 -1.06
N PHE A 36 -11.73 -15.43 -0.23
CA PHE A 36 -10.41 -15.69 0.34
C PHE A 36 -9.29 -15.79 -0.71
N ASN A 37 -9.54 -16.47 -1.83
CA ASN A 37 -8.55 -16.63 -2.89
C ASN A 37 -8.17 -15.29 -3.56
N ASP A 38 -9.14 -14.40 -3.75
CA ASP A 38 -8.91 -13.07 -4.32
C ASP A 38 -8.12 -12.20 -3.34
N LEU A 39 -8.44 -12.28 -2.04
CA LEU A 39 -7.72 -11.59 -0.99
C LEU A 39 -6.25 -12.02 -0.93
N ILE A 40 -5.98 -13.33 -0.98
CA ILE A 40 -4.61 -13.87 -0.98
C ILE A 40 -3.86 -13.43 -2.25
N PHE A 41 -4.47 -13.52 -3.43
CA PHE A 41 -3.84 -13.09 -4.67
C PHE A 41 -3.48 -11.59 -4.64
N ARG A 42 -4.39 -10.75 -4.13
CA ARG A 42 -4.14 -9.32 -3.93
C ARG A 42 -3.01 -9.07 -2.93
N ALA A 43 -2.99 -9.79 -1.81
CA ALA A 43 -1.93 -9.67 -0.80
C ALA A 43 -0.56 -10.06 -1.37
N GLN A 44 -0.47 -11.16 -2.12
CA GLN A 44 0.76 -11.58 -2.79
C GLN A 44 1.25 -10.55 -3.82
N THR A 45 0.34 -9.99 -4.61
CA THR A 45 0.65 -8.95 -5.59
C THR A 45 1.21 -7.70 -4.90
N ALA A 46 0.61 -7.28 -3.78
CA ALA A 46 1.10 -6.17 -2.99
C ALA A 46 2.48 -6.47 -2.37
N HIS A 47 2.68 -7.65 -1.77
CA HIS A 47 3.96 -8.05 -1.21
C HIS A 47 5.08 -8.00 -2.26
N ARG A 48 4.85 -8.58 -3.44
CA ARG A 48 5.81 -8.59 -4.55
C ARG A 48 6.15 -7.20 -5.11
N ARG A 49 5.26 -6.22 -4.93
CA ARG A 49 5.50 -4.84 -5.36
C ARG A 49 6.46 -4.10 -4.44
N TYR A 50 6.46 -4.42 -3.14
CA TYR A 50 7.17 -3.64 -2.12
C TYR A 50 8.30 -4.40 -1.42
N PHE A 51 8.36 -5.74 -1.55
CA PHE A 51 9.35 -6.60 -0.92
C PHE A 51 9.93 -7.60 -1.93
N ASP A 52 11.16 -8.08 -1.70
CA ASP A 52 11.70 -9.19 -2.48
C ASP A 52 10.86 -10.46 -2.24
N PRO A 53 10.27 -11.07 -3.28
CA PRO A 53 9.45 -12.26 -3.14
C PRO A 53 10.16 -13.49 -2.56
N ASN A 54 11.48 -13.58 -2.67
CA ASN A 54 12.25 -14.75 -2.29
C ASN A 54 13.13 -14.51 -1.05
N GLU A 55 12.99 -13.35 -0.41
CA GLU A 55 13.68 -13.00 0.82
C GLU A 55 12.73 -13.10 2.02
N VAL A 56 13.23 -13.62 3.14
CA VAL A 56 12.48 -13.70 4.39
C VAL A 56 13.32 -13.10 5.51
N GLN A 57 12.74 -12.13 6.24
CA GLN A 57 13.40 -11.53 7.40
C GLN A 57 13.47 -12.52 8.57
N MET A 58 14.67 -12.79 9.05
CA MET A 58 14.91 -13.57 10.25
C MET A 58 15.07 -12.65 11.45
N SER A 59 14.33 -12.88 12.53
CA SER A 59 14.46 -12.11 13.77
C SER A 59 14.34 -13.04 14.97
N THR A 60 15.33 -12.97 15.87
CA THR A 60 15.37 -13.78 17.09
C THR A 60 15.07 -12.88 18.29
N LEU A 61 13.95 -13.14 18.97
CA LEU A 61 13.63 -12.46 20.21
C LEU A 61 14.41 -13.13 21.36
N LEU A 62 15.19 -12.35 22.12
CA LEU A 62 15.83 -12.82 23.35
C LEU A 62 15.12 -12.22 24.55
N SER A 63 14.63 -13.09 25.44
CA SER A 63 14.09 -12.65 26.73
C SER A 63 15.23 -12.40 27.71
N ILE A 64 15.59 -11.12 27.89
CA ILE A 64 16.64 -10.68 28.82
C ILE A 64 16.15 -10.53 30.27
N LYS A 65 14.83 -10.51 30.48
CA LYS A 65 14.18 -10.46 31.79
C LYS A 65 12.76 -11.02 31.66
N THR A 66 12.54 -12.23 32.17
CA THR A 66 11.20 -12.77 32.37
C THR A 66 10.62 -12.17 33.65
N GLY A 67 9.49 -11.48 33.54
CA GLY A 67 8.82 -10.83 34.67
C GLY A 67 8.50 -11.83 35.78
N GLY A 68 8.94 -11.49 36.98
CA GLY A 68 8.60 -12.08 38.28
C GLY A 68 8.74 -10.98 39.32
#